data_AF-A0A914GAE1-F1
#
_entry.id   AF-A0A914GAE1-F1
#
_cell.length_a   1.000
_cell.length_b   1.000
_cell.length_c   1.000
_cell.angle_alpha   90.00
_cell.angle_beta   90.00
_cell.angle_gamma   90.00
#
_symmetry.space_group_name_H-M   'P 1'
#
loop_
_entity.id
_entity.type
_entity.pdbx_description
1 polymer ?
#
loop_
_entity_poly.entity_id
_entity_poly.type
_entity_poly.pdbx_seq_one_letter_code
_entity_poly.pdbx_strand_id
1 'polypeptide(L)'
;MESEKKKLIYKFIRYVAHINGANIMTFSTTAESLVSKCKTLLSCYAFHEAKPSIQQNTDINKPLYINAGSDSLESIGHITGAGIPPSNYKDAMNEWKEAFQENFPQEDEAKKQSSSTDIVEDKKFAEYEIDIAVEEKRRELEMFIREKKNRKALAEKSTRQNNNG
;
A
#
# COMPACT_ATOMS: atom_id res chain seq x y z
N MET A 1 -15.25 25.50 5.84
CA MET A 1 -14.07 24.69 6.22
C MET A 1 -13.88 23.49 5.32
N GLU A 2 -14.90 22.65 5.09
CA GLU A 2 -14.83 21.48 4.18
C GLU A 2 -14.29 21.81 2.77
N SER A 3 -14.69 22.97 2.23
CA SER A 3 -14.33 23.41 0.87
C SER A 3 -12.82 23.69 0.70
N GLU A 4 -12.16 24.32 1.68
CA GLU A 4 -10.72 24.62 1.57
C GLU A 4 -9.86 23.36 1.74
N LYS A 5 -10.23 22.48 2.68
CA LYS A 5 -9.59 21.17 2.83
C LYS A 5 -9.71 20.32 1.57
N LYS A 6 -10.91 20.30 0.96
CA LYS A 6 -11.13 19.62 -0.33
C LYS A 6 -10.25 20.21 -1.44
N LYS A 7 -10.12 21.55 -1.51
CA LYS A 7 -9.25 22.22 -2.50
C LYS A 7 -7.80 21.80 -2.34
N LEU A 8 -7.32 21.79 -1.10
CA LEU A 8 -5.95 21.37 -0.78
C LEU A 8 -5.71 19.91 -1.21
N ILE A 9 -6.62 18.99 -0.85
CA ILE A 9 -6.53 17.57 -1.25
C ILE A 9 -6.47 17.43 -2.78
N TYR A 10 -7.36 18.13 -3.50
CA TYR A 10 -7.43 18.03 -4.95
C TYR A 10 -6.15 18.54 -5.63
N LYS A 11 -5.62 19.69 -5.19
CA LYS A 11 -4.36 20.20 -5.71
C LYS A 11 -3.19 19.26 -5.40
N PHE A 12 -3.15 18.72 -4.18
CA PHE A 12 -2.08 17.79 -3.77
C PHE A 12 -2.08 16.51 -4.61
N ILE A 13 -3.25 15.87 -4.79
CA ILE A 13 -3.37 14.66 -5.62
C ILE A 13 -2.94 14.97 -7.07
N ARG A 14 -3.37 16.11 -7.62
CA ARG A 14 -2.97 16.56 -8.97
C ARG A 14 -1.46 16.77 -9.09
N TYR A 15 -0.86 17.44 -8.12
CA TYR A 15 0.59 17.67 -8.06
C TYR A 15 1.36 16.34 -8.05
N VAL A 16 1.00 15.42 -7.15
CA VAL A 16 1.63 14.10 -7.03
C VAL A 16 1.48 13.30 -8.33
N ALA A 17 0.31 13.31 -8.96
CA ALA A 17 0.13 12.60 -10.22
C ALA A 17 0.96 13.21 -11.36
N HIS A 18 1.03 14.55 -11.44
CA HIS A 18 1.78 15.25 -12.47
C HIS A 18 3.28 14.91 -12.41
N ILE A 19 3.90 14.99 -11.23
CA ILE A 19 5.34 14.70 -11.08
C ILE A 19 5.69 13.22 -11.33
N ASN A 20 4.72 12.31 -11.17
CA ASN A 20 4.90 10.87 -11.41
C ASN A 20 4.44 10.43 -12.80
N GLY A 21 3.90 11.34 -13.63
CA GLY A 21 3.33 10.98 -14.93
C GLY A 21 2.14 10.01 -14.82
N ALA A 22 1.35 10.12 -13.76
CA ALA A 22 0.22 9.24 -13.47
C ALA A 22 -1.11 9.82 -13.95
N ASN A 23 -2.12 8.95 -14.11
CA ASN A 23 -3.50 9.35 -14.36
C ASN A 23 -4.27 9.43 -13.05
N ILE A 24 -5.28 10.29 -12.98
CA ILE A 24 -6.23 10.39 -11.87
C ILE A 24 -7.63 10.08 -12.38
N MET A 25 -8.37 9.26 -11.65
CA MET A 25 -9.81 9.06 -11.86
C MET A 25 -10.51 8.99 -10.51
N THR A 26 -11.59 9.77 -10.35
CA THR A 26 -12.54 9.58 -9.25
C THR A 26 -13.40 8.34 -9.49
N PHE A 27 -13.56 7.53 -8.45
CA PHE A 27 -14.38 6.34 -8.45
C PHE A 27 -15.47 6.43 -7.38
N SER A 28 -16.63 5.84 -7.63
CA SER A 28 -17.68 5.60 -6.64
C SER A 28 -18.44 4.35 -7.01
N THR A 29 -18.72 3.48 -6.04
CA THR A 29 -19.52 2.26 -6.23
C THR A 29 -21.00 2.56 -6.44
N THR A 30 -21.48 3.73 -6.01
CA THR A 30 -22.88 4.15 -6.14
C THR A 30 -23.17 4.92 -7.43
N ALA A 31 -22.13 5.40 -8.13
CA ALA A 31 -22.27 6.17 -9.35
C ALA A 31 -21.93 5.30 -10.58
N GLU A 32 -22.95 4.73 -11.21
CA GLU A 32 -22.79 3.81 -12.36
C GLU A 32 -21.91 4.38 -13.49
N SER A 33 -22.02 5.68 -13.77
CA SER A 33 -21.22 6.35 -14.79
C SER A 33 -19.72 6.35 -14.48
N LEU A 34 -19.34 6.43 -13.19
CA LEU A 34 -17.94 6.35 -12.77
C LEU A 34 -17.44 4.91 -12.77
N VAL A 35 -18.28 3.95 -12.35
CA VAL A 35 -17.95 2.53 -12.43
C VAL A 35 -17.68 2.12 -13.87
N SER A 36 -18.54 2.53 -14.80
CA SER A 36 -18.38 2.24 -16.23
C SER A 36 -17.07 2.80 -16.79
N LYS A 37 -16.78 4.08 -16.53
CA LYS A 37 -15.50 4.71 -16.96
C LYS A 37 -14.28 4.01 -16.37
N CYS A 38 -14.33 3.61 -15.10
CA CYS A 38 -13.25 2.90 -14.43
C CYS A 38 -13.01 1.52 -15.06
N LYS A 39 -14.08 0.75 -15.31
CA LYS A 39 -13.99 -0.54 -16.00
C LYS A 39 -13.39 -0.40 -17.40
N THR A 40 -13.82 0.60 -18.16
CA THR A 40 -13.24 0.89 -19.48
C THR A 40 -11.74 1.19 -19.37
N LEU A 41 -11.35 2.10 -18.48
CA LEU A 41 -9.95 2.47 -18.31
C LEU A 41 -9.07 1.27 -17.89
N LEU A 42 -9.53 0.48 -16.92
CA LEU A 42 -8.83 -0.72 -16.46
C LEU A 42 -8.72 -1.77 -17.57
N SER A 43 -9.76 -1.94 -18.38
CA SER A 43 -9.75 -2.86 -19.53
C SER A 43 -8.70 -2.44 -20.55
N CYS A 44 -8.61 -1.14 -20.88
CA CYS A 44 -7.59 -0.65 -21.80
C CYS A 44 -6.17 -0.93 -21.28
N TYR A 45 -5.92 -0.78 -19.97
CA TYR A 45 -4.62 -1.14 -19.37
C TYR A 45 -4.36 -2.65 -19.37
N ALA A 46 -5.36 -3.46 -19.05
CA ALA A 46 -5.22 -4.92 -19.00
C ALA A 46 -4.94 -5.53 -20.38
N PHE A 47 -5.60 -5.02 -21.41
CA PHE A 47 -5.54 -5.56 -22.77
C PHE A 47 -4.64 -4.76 -23.72
N HIS A 48 -3.92 -3.74 -23.22
CA HIS A 48 -3.05 -2.87 -24.00
C HIS A 48 -3.76 -2.21 -25.19
N GLU A 49 -5.04 -1.88 -25.01
CA GLU A 49 -5.84 -1.18 -26.02
C GLU A 49 -5.54 0.33 -26.03
N ALA A 50 -5.97 1.00 -27.09
CA ALA A 50 -5.86 2.45 -27.18
C ALA A 50 -6.51 3.13 -25.96
N LYS A 51 -5.85 4.16 -25.42
CA LYS A 51 -6.37 4.90 -24.27
C LYS A 51 -7.77 5.46 -24.59
N PRO A 52 -8.75 5.30 -23.69
CA PRO A 52 -10.09 5.78 -23.96
C PRO A 52 -10.08 7.31 -24.01
N SER A 53 -10.78 7.88 -24.98
CA SER A 53 -10.96 9.34 -25.11
C SER A 53 -11.96 9.85 -24.07
N ILE A 54 -11.55 9.84 -22.80
CA ILE A 54 -12.35 10.37 -21.70
C ILE A 54 -11.98 11.84 -21.51
N GLN A 55 -13.00 12.69 -21.47
CA GLN A 55 -12.85 14.13 -21.28
C GLN A 55 -12.20 14.42 -19.92
N GLN A 56 -11.19 15.29 -19.95
CA GLN A 56 -10.50 15.76 -18.75
C GLN A 56 -11.37 16.67 -17.92
N ASN A 57 -11.22 16.56 -16.60
CA ASN A 57 -11.93 17.36 -15.64
C ASN A 57 -11.08 17.63 -14.41
N THR A 58 -10.79 18.90 -14.18
CA THR A 58 -10.02 19.42 -13.04
C THR A 58 -10.90 20.19 -12.05
N ASP A 59 -12.20 20.33 -12.33
CA ASP A 59 -13.16 21.03 -11.47
C ASP A 59 -13.34 20.26 -10.15
N ILE A 60 -13.04 20.92 -9.05
CA ILE A 60 -13.17 20.38 -7.68
C ILE A 60 -14.58 19.92 -7.33
N ASN A 61 -15.60 20.52 -7.95
CA ASN A 61 -16.99 20.19 -7.66
C ASN A 61 -17.48 18.99 -8.46
N LYS A 62 -16.66 18.47 -9.36
CA LYS A 62 -16.98 17.35 -10.24
C LYS A 62 -15.98 16.21 -10.06
N PRO A 63 -16.31 14.99 -10.49
CA PRO A 63 -15.35 13.88 -10.50
C PRO A 63 -14.10 14.24 -11.31
N LEU A 64 -12.92 14.04 -10.71
CA LEU A 64 -11.65 14.27 -11.37
C LEU A 64 -11.39 13.19 -12.42
N TYR A 65 -10.91 13.64 -13.58
CA TYR A 65 -10.37 12.76 -14.60
C TYR A 65 -9.22 13.47 -15.30
N ILE A 66 -7.99 13.00 -15.11
CA ILE A 66 -6.78 13.66 -15.60
C ILE A 66 -5.87 12.58 -16.17
N ASN A 67 -5.45 12.77 -17.41
CA ASN A 67 -4.51 11.86 -18.06
C ASN A 67 -3.07 12.27 -17.72
N ALA A 68 -2.17 11.30 -17.73
CA ALA A 68 -0.74 11.55 -17.66
C ALA A 68 -0.32 12.53 -18.77
N GLY A 69 0.36 13.61 -18.39
CA GLY A 69 0.85 14.64 -19.31
C GLY A 69 -0.18 15.70 -19.75
N SER A 70 -1.43 15.63 -19.28
CA SER A 70 -2.44 16.65 -19.64
C SER A 70 -2.61 17.77 -18.62
N ASP A 71 -2.11 17.57 -17.40
CA ASP A 71 -2.13 18.58 -16.36
C ASP A 71 -0.90 19.49 -16.43
N SER A 72 -0.95 20.67 -15.79
CA SER A 72 0.18 21.59 -15.69
C SER A 72 0.35 22.14 -14.28
N LEU A 73 1.60 22.39 -13.87
CA LEU A 73 1.91 23.01 -12.58
C LEU A 73 1.27 24.40 -12.44
N GLU A 74 1.13 25.14 -13.55
CA GLU A 74 0.44 26.43 -13.57
C GLU A 74 -1.05 26.28 -13.24
N SER A 75 -1.74 25.28 -13.81
CA SER A 75 -3.15 25.01 -13.53
C SER A 75 -3.39 24.46 -12.12
N ILE A 76 -2.46 23.67 -11.59
CA ILE A 76 -2.52 23.15 -10.22
C ILE A 76 -2.31 24.30 -9.22
N GLY A 77 -1.41 25.21 -9.57
CA GLY A 77 -1.00 26.35 -8.77
C GLY A 77 -0.10 25.96 -7.60
N HIS A 78 0.38 26.99 -6.90
CA HIS A 78 1.19 26.81 -5.72
C HIS A 78 0.32 26.53 -4.48
N ILE A 79 0.93 25.95 -3.43
CA ILE A 79 0.21 25.48 -2.24
C ILE A 79 -0.46 26.61 -1.46
N THR A 80 0.23 27.73 -1.29
CA THR A 80 -0.29 28.95 -0.65
C THR A 80 -1.05 29.87 -1.62
N GLY A 81 -1.15 29.50 -2.91
CA GLY A 81 -1.79 30.32 -3.95
C GLY A 81 -0.99 31.55 -4.41
N ALA A 82 0.01 32.01 -3.64
CA ALA A 82 0.79 33.22 -3.93
C ALA A 82 2.30 33.08 -3.64
N GLY A 83 2.84 31.86 -3.72
CA GLY A 83 4.26 31.58 -3.45
C GLY A 83 5.14 31.55 -4.70
N ILE A 84 6.44 31.78 -4.49
CA ILE A 84 7.48 31.59 -5.50
C ILE A 84 7.54 30.09 -5.84
N PRO A 85 7.63 29.70 -7.13
CA PRO A 85 7.81 28.31 -7.49
C PRO A 85 9.06 27.73 -6.81
N PRO A 86 8.96 26.58 -6.16
CA PRO A 86 10.07 25.95 -5.46
C PRO A 86 11.23 25.67 -6.42
N SER A 87 12.46 25.82 -5.93
CA SER A 87 13.67 25.73 -6.76
C SER A 87 13.91 24.34 -7.34
N ASN A 88 13.38 23.29 -6.69
CA ASN A 88 13.39 21.92 -7.20
C ASN A 88 12.17 21.13 -6.69
N TYR A 89 11.95 19.94 -7.26
CA TYR A 89 10.79 19.08 -6.96
C TYR A 89 10.78 18.52 -5.52
N LYS A 90 11.95 18.35 -4.88
CA LYS A 90 12.03 17.81 -3.52
C LYS A 90 11.55 18.83 -2.51
N ASP A 91 12.01 20.08 -2.67
CA ASP A 91 11.59 21.19 -1.82
C ASP A 91 10.09 21.43 -1.97
N ALA A 92 9.60 21.44 -3.22
CA ALA A 92 8.19 21.49 -3.54
C ALA A 92 7.37 20.39 -2.83
N MET A 93 7.85 19.15 -2.86
CA MET A 93 7.17 18.03 -2.21
C MET A 93 7.18 18.16 -0.68
N ASN A 94 8.24 18.70 -0.09
CA ASN A 94 8.31 18.94 1.35
C ASN A 94 7.32 20.02 1.78
N GLU A 95 7.23 21.14 1.04
CA GLU A 95 6.20 22.17 1.27
C GLU A 95 4.78 21.57 1.18
N TRP A 96 4.53 20.72 0.18
CA TRP A 96 3.27 19.99 0.05
C TRP A 96 2.96 19.09 1.25
N LYS A 97 3.97 18.39 1.77
CA LYS A 97 3.80 17.55 2.96
C LYS A 97 3.51 18.38 4.21
N GLU A 98 4.27 19.45 4.44
CA GLU A 98 4.13 20.31 5.62
C GLU A 98 2.73 20.91 5.69
N ALA A 99 2.27 21.58 4.62
CA ALA A 99 0.93 22.18 4.64
C ALA A 99 -0.20 21.13 4.71
N PHE A 100 0.02 19.92 4.19
CA PHE A 100 -0.94 18.83 4.34
C PHE A 100 -1.00 18.37 5.80
N GLN A 101 0.14 18.22 6.47
CA GLN A 101 0.21 17.83 7.89
C GLN A 101 -0.39 18.89 8.82
N GLU A 102 -0.28 20.18 8.49
CA GLU A 102 -0.95 21.27 9.21
C GLU A 102 -2.49 21.15 9.16
N ASN A 103 -3.04 20.72 8.02
CA ASN A 103 -4.48 20.61 7.79
C ASN A 103 -5.08 19.25 8.18
N PHE A 104 -4.24 18.21 8.18
CA PHE A 104 -4.54 16.81 8.42
C PHE A 104 -3.49 16.21 9.37
N PRO A 105 -3.61 16.44 10.69
CA PRO A 105 -2.63 15.94 11.66
C PRO A 105 -2.54 14.42 11.56
N GLN A 106 -1.32 13.91 11.41
CA GLN A 106 -1.07 12.47 11.35
C GLN A 106 -1.11 11.91 12.78
N GLU A 107 -1.83 10.81 12.96
CA GLU A 107 -1.75 10.04 14.20
C GLU A 107 -0.47 9.20 14.18
N ASP A 108 0.25 9.13 15.30
CA ASP A 108 1.43 8.28 15.43
C ASP A 108 1.02 6.80 15.26
N GLU A 109 1.33 6.21 14.10
CA GLU A 109 1.13 4.78 13.82
C GLU A 109 1.78 3.88 14.89
N ALA A 110 2.90 4.33 15.47
CA ALA A 110 3.57 3.67 16.59
C ALA A 110 2.69 3.54 17.85
N LYS A 111 1.73 4.45 18.07
CA LYS A 111 0.76 4.37 19.18
C LYS A 111 -0.43 3.45 18.87
N LYS A 112 -0.70 3.14 17.60
CA LYS A 112 -1.75 2.20 17.19
C LYS A 112 -1.30 0.74 17.20
N GLN A 113 -0.03 0.47 16.86
CA GLN A 113 0.50 -0.89 16.88
C GLN A 113 0.69 -1.46 18.30
N SER A 114 0.83 -0.61 19.32
CA SER A 114 0.97 -1.06 20.70
C SER A 114 -0.35 -1.52 21.35
N SER A 115 -1.50 -1.25 20.71
CA SER A 115 -2.82 -1.64 21.23
C SER A 115 -3.44 -2.84 20.52
N SER A 116 -2.79 -3.39 19.48
CA SER A 116 -3.16 -4.71 18.99
C SER A 116 -2.60 -5.74 19.97
N THR A 117 -3.45 -6.20 20.88
CA THR A 117 -3.22 -7.48 21.55
C THR A 117 -2.97 -8.52 20.47
N ASP A 118 -1.83 -9.21 20.56
CA ASP A 118 -1.49 -10.28 19.63
C ASP A 118 -2.68 -11.25 19.57
N ILE A 119 -3.31 -11.40 18.41
CA ILE A 119 -4.54 -12.23 18.26
C ILE A 119 -4.25 -13.67 18.72
N VAL A 120 -2.99 -14.07 18.60
CA VAL A 120 -2.46 -15.36 19.06
C VAL A 120 -2.53 -15.52 20.59
N GLU A 121 -2.46 -14.43 21.35
CA GLU A 121 -2.50 -14.43 22.82
C GLU A 121 -3.89 -14.03 23.37
N ASP A 122 -4.85 -13.74 22.49
CA ASP A 122 -6.19 -13.33 22.91
C ASP A 122 -6.99 -14.55 23.41
N LYS A 123 -7.28 -14.54 24.73
CA LYS A 123 -8.06 -15.57 25.43
C LYS A 123 -9.44 -15.81 24.82
N LYS A 124 -10.00 -14.85 24.09
CA LYS A 124 -11.30 -15.00 23.42
C LYS A 124 -11.25 -16.06 22.31
N PHE A 125 -10.07 -16.31 21.73
CA PHE A 125 -9.84 -17.27 20.66
C PHE A 125 -9.04 -18.50 21.12
N ALA A 126 -8.92 -18.72 22.43
CA ALA A 126 -8.26 -19.92 22.96
C ALA A 126 -9.09 -21.18 22.65
N GLU A 127 -8.51 -22.11 21.89
CA GLU A 127 -9.14 -23.36 21.47
C GLU A 127 -8.33 -24.54 22.02
N TYR A 128 -8.72 -25.04 23.20
CA TYR A 128 -7.98 -26.07 23.94
C TYR A 128 -7.62 -27.30 23.09
N GLU A 129 -8.54 -27.77 22.24
CA GLU A 129 -8.29 -28.94 21.37
C GLU A 129 -7.24 -28.66 20.30
N ILE A 130 -7.23 -27.44 19.75
CA ILE A 130 -6.22 -26.99 18.77
C ILE A 130 -4.87 -26.85 19.45
N ASP A 131 -4.83 -26.28 20.66
CA ASP A 131 -3.59 -26.12 21.43
C ASP A 131 -2.92 -27.47 21.73
N ILE A 132 -3.70 -28.48 22.14
CA ILE A 132 -3.18 -29.84 22.33
C ILE A 132 -2.65 -30.42 21.02
N ALA A 133 -3.42 -30.33 19.94
CA ALA A 133 -3.03 -30.90 18.65
C ALA A 133 -1.72 -30.27 18.12
N VAL A 134 -1.55 -28.96 18.31
CA VAL A 134 -0.32 -28.25 17.95
C VAL A 134 0.86 -28.74 18.79
N GLU A 135 0.68 -28.91 20.10
CA GLU A 135 1.73 -29.38 21.00
C GLU A 135 2.15 -30.82 20.67
N GLU A 136 1.19 -31.71 20.41
CA GLU A 136 1.46 -33.08 19.99
C GLU A 136 2.26 -33.12 18.69
N LYS A 137 1.86 -32.33 17.69
CA LYS A 137 2.57 -32.24 16.40
C LYS A 137 3.97 -31.66 16.54
N ARG A 138 4.17 -30.67 17.42
CA ARG A 138 5.50 -30.13 17.74
C ARG A 138 6.39 -31.20 18.36
N ARG A 139 5.87 -31.95 19.34
CA ARG A 139 6.60 -33.04 19.99
C ARG A 139 6.99 -34.14 19.00
N GLU A 140 6.07 -34.56 18.13
CA GLU A 140 6.34 -35.53 17.06
C GLU A 140 7.46 -35.05 16.13
N LEU A 141 7.40 -33.78 15.72
CA LEU A 141 8.39 -33.18 14.84
C LEU A 141 9.79 -33.17 15.48
N GLU A 142 9.89 -32.81 16.76
CA GLU A 142 11.17 -32.82 17.49
C GLU A 142 11.79 -34.22 17.57
N MET A 143 10.97 -35.23 17.87
CA MET A 143 11.44 -36.62 17.86
C MET A 143 11.95 -37.02 16.48
N PHE A 144 11.20 -36.70 15.43
CA PHE A 144 11.59 -37.02 14.05
C PHE A 144 12.91 -36.36 13.65
N ILE A 145 13.10 -35.08 14.01
CA ILE A 145 14.35 -34.36 13.77
C ILE A 145 15.52 -35.04 14.50
N ARG A 146 15.32 -35.43 15.76
CA ARG A 146 16.33 -36.11 16.58
C ARG A 146 16.72 -37.47 15.99
N GLU A 147 15.74 -38.28 15.61
CA GLU A 147 15.99 -39.57 14.98
C GLU A 147 16.74 -39.42 13.65
N LYS A 148 16.35 -38.45 12.81
CA LYS A 148 17.01 -38.20 11.53
C LYS A 148 18.48 -37.82 11.73
N LYS A 149 18.78 -36.99 12.74
CA LYS A 149 20.17 -36.65 13.12
C LYS A 149 20.93 -37.89 13.58
N ASN A 150 20.33 -38.72 14.43
CA ASN A 150 20.96 -39.95 14.93
C ASN A 150 21.25 -40.96 13.81
N ARG A 151 20.30 -41.18 12.90
CA ARG A 151 20.47 -42.07 11.74
C ARG A 151 21.62 -41.59 10.85
N LYS A 152 21.70 -40.29 10.58
CA LYS A 152 22.78 -39.70 9.79
C LYS A 152 24.15 -39.88 10.47
N ALA A 153 24.24 -39.63 11.76
CA ALA A 153 25.49 -39.82 12.52
C ALA A 153 25.95 -41.28 12.56
N LEU A 154 25.01 -42.24 12.61
CA LEU A 154 25.34 -43.67 12.58
C LEU A 154 25.89 -44.07 11.20
N ALA A 155 25.24 -43.63 10.11
CA ALA A 155 25.71 -43.89 8.74
C ALA A 155 27.11 -43.30 8.51
N GLU A 156 27.38 -42.09 8.99
CA GLU A 156 28.71 -41.46 8.89
C GLU A 156 29.79 -42.23 9.66
N LYS A 157 29.45 -42.82 10.81
CA LYS A 157 30.38 -43.68 11.57
C LYS A 157 30.67 -45.00 10.86
N SER A 158 29.65 -45.65 10.30
CA SER A 158 29.80 -46.90 9.54
C SER A 158 30.65 -46.72 8.28
N THR A 159 30.45 -45.62 7.53
CA THR A 159 31.27 -45.30 6.35
C THR A 159 32.74 -45.03 6.71
N ARG A 160 33.00 -44.39 7.86
CA ARG A 160 34.38 -44.16 8.33
C ARG A 160 35.08 -45.44 8.76
N GLN A 161 34.35 -46.42 9.31
CA GLN A 161 34.93 -47.70 9.69
C GLN A 161 35.25 -48.57 8.46
N ASN A 162 34.39 -48.55 7.42
CA ASN A 162 34.64 -49.30 6.19
C ASN A 162 35.77 -48.72 5.31
N ASN A 163 36.08 -47.43 5.42
CA ASN A 163 37.19 -46.81 4.68
C ASN A 163 38.56 -46.94 5.36
N ASN A 164 38.61 -47.49 6.58
CA ASN A 164 39.84 -47.63 7.38
C ASN A 164 40.27 -49.10 7.61
N GLY A 165 39.65 -50.06 6.90
CA GLY A 165 40.04 -51.48 6.85
C GLY A 165 40.40 -51.89 5.44
#